data_AF-A0A377WPM5-F1
#
_entry.id   AF-A0A377WPM5-F1
#
_cell.length_a   1.000
_cell.length_b   1.000
_cell.length_c   1.000
_cell.angle_alpha   90.00
_cell.angle_beta   90.00
_cell.angle_gamma   90.00
#
_symmetry.space_group_name_H-M   'P 1'
#
loop_
_entity.id
_entity.type
_entity.pdbx_description
1 polymer ?
#
loop_
_entity_poly.entity_id
_entity_poly.type
_entity_poly.pdbx_seq_one_letter_code
_entity_poly.pdbx_strand_id
1 'polypeptide(L)'
;MTIAGFVNLAMMATAAAAFHFNGHTGVADLDQAYMTLEPLLSHAAATIFGLSLIAAGLSSTVVGTLAGQVVMQGFIRFHIPLWFRRAITMLPSFVVILLGLDPTRILVMSQVLLSFGIALALVPLLIFYQQCEADGGPGEYPLGERHRLGDSRYCGEPERLVNSGVAARGGLIDS
;
A
#
# COMPACT_ATOMS: atom_id res chain seq x y z
N MET A 1 8.09 -8.56 8.26
CA MET A 1 8.66 -8.76 6.91
C MET A 1 8.97 -10.23 6.61
N THR A 2 9.50 -11.00 7.57
CA THR A 2 9.82 -12.44 7.39
C THR A 2 8.63 -13.30 6.93
N ILE A 3 7.45 -13.14 7.55
CA ILE A 3 6.24 -13.91 7.20
C ILE A 3 5.77 -13.60 5.77
N ALA A 4 5.71 -12.31 5.40
CA ALA A 4 5.34 -11.90 4.04
C ALA A 4 6.33 -12.42 2.97
N GLY A 5 7.63 -12.39 3.28
CA GLY A 5 8.65 -12.99 2.41
C GLY A 5 8.46 -14.49 2.22
N PHE A 6 8.13 -15.23 3.29
CA PHE A 6 7.86 -16.66 3.21
C PHE A 6 6.62 -16.96 2.36
N VAL A 7 5.55 -16.19 2.51
CA VAL A 7 4.32 -16.34 1.71
C VAL A 7 4.58 -16.07 0.23
N ASN A 8 5.32 -15.01 -0.11
CA ASN A 8 5.67 -14.71 -1.51
C ASN A 8 6.51 -15.82 -2.15
N LEU A 9 7.45 -16.39 -1.37
CA LEU A 9 8.30 -17.50 -1.83
C LEU A 9 7.47 -18.78 -2.00
N ALA A 10 6.57 -19.07 -1.06
CA ALA A 10 5.64 -20.20 -1.16
C ALA A 10 4.75 -20.09 -2.41
N MET A 11 4.18 -18.91 -2.69
CA MET A 11 3.36 -18.68 -3.87
C MET A 11 4.14 -18.91 -5.18
N MET A 12 5.37 -18.39 -5.28
CA MET A 12 6.25 -18.65 -6.43
C MET A 12 6.57 -20.14 -6.58
N ALA A 13 6.91 -20.83 -5.49
CA ALA A 13 7.22 -22.25 -5.51
C ALA A 13 6.02 -23.11 -5.93
N THR A 14 4.82 -22.80 -5.44
CA THR A 14 3.57 -23.48 -5.84
C THR A 14 3.26 -23.25 -7.32
N ALA A 15 3.38 -22.02 -7.81
CA ALA A 15 3.18 -21.72 -9.23
C ALA A 15 4.20 -22.47 -10.11
N ALA A 16 5.48 -22.45 -9.73
CA ALA A 16 6.51 -23.21 -10.42
C ALA A 16 6.20 -24.71 -10.44
N ALA A 17 5.82 -25.31 -9.31
CA ALA A 17 5.48 -26.72 -9.24
C ALA A 17 4.20 -27.08 -10.05
N ALA A 18 3.20 -26.21 -10.12
CA ALA A 18 1.96 -26.48 -10.86
C ALA A 18 2.14 -26.35 -12.38
N PHE A 19 2.91 -25.36 -12.84
CA PHE A 19 3.01 -25.01 -14.26
C PHE A 19 4.27 -25.58 -14.96
N HIS A 20 5.39 -25.78 -14.24
CA HIS A 20 6.63 -26.28 -14.84
C HIS A 20 6.54 -27.74 -15.32
N PHE A 21 5.68 -28.56 -14.69
CA PHE A 21 5.51 -29.98 -15.07
C PHE A 21 4.52 -30.21 -16.23
N ASN A 22 3.66 -29.24 -16.56
CA ASN A 22 2.61 -29.41 -17.58
C ASN A 22 2.94 -28.78 -18.95
N GLY A 23 4.15 -28.26 -19.17
CA GLY A 23 4.58 -27.75 -20.49
C GLY A 23 3.81 -26.52 -21.02
N HIS A 24 2.95 -25.90 -20.21
CA HIS A 24 2.18 -24.72 -20.59
C HIS A 24 3.00 -23.45 -20.38
N THR A 25 3.55 -22.91 -21.45
CA THR A 25 4.28 -21.62 -21.49
C THR A 25 3.36 -20.40 -21.67
N GLY A 26 2.04 -20.61 -21.67
CA GLY A 26 1.03 -19.55 -21.69
C GLY A 26 0.85 -18.92 -20.31
N VAL A 27 0.75 -17.59 -20.27
CA VAL A 27 0.56 -16.77 -19.06
C VAL A 27 -0.52 -17.40 -18.17
N ALA A 28 -0.11 -17.89 -16.99
CA ALA A 28 -0.95 -18.63 -16.06
C ALA A 28 -2.15 -17.79 -15.61
N ASP A 29 -3.34 -18.17 -16.06
CA ASP A 29 -4.60 -17.58 -15.63
C ASP A 29 -5.07 -18.20 -14.30
N LEU A 30 -5.80 -17.44 -13.50
CA LEU A 30 -6.27 -17.90 -12.17
C LEU A 30 -7.16 -19.15 -12.29
N ASP A 31 -7.96 -19.23 -13.36
CA ASP A 31 -8.79 -20.39 -13.69
C ASP A 31 -7.96 -21.63 -14.04
N GLN A 32 -6.82 -21.45 -14.73
CA GLN A 32 -5.94 -22.56 -15.09
C GLN A 32 -5.22 -23.13 -13.86
N ALA A 33 -4.85 -22.29 -12.89
CA ALA A 33 -4.29 -22.73 -11.61
C ALA A 33 -5.31 -23.59 -10.83
N TYR A 34 -6.59 -23.17 -10.79
CA TYR A 34 -7.64 -23.92 -10.10
C TYR A 34 -7.90 -25.30 -10.75
N MET A 35 -7.97 -25.34 -12.09
CA MET A 35 -8.22 -26.56 -12.87
C MET A 35 -7.03 -27.54 -12.87
N THR A 36 -5.79 -27.06 -12.80
CA THR A 36 -4.59 -27.94 -12.69
C THR A 36 -4.35 -28.45 -11.27
N LEU A 37 -4.87 -27.77 -10.24
CA LEU A 37 -4.82 -28.25 -8.86
C LEU A 37 -5.79 -29.41 -8.60
N GLU A 38 -6.87 -29.53 -9.37
CA GLU A 38 -7.91 -30.55 -9.16
C GLU A 38 -7.41 -32.00 -9.35
N PRO A 39 -6.63 -32.34 -10.40
CA PRO A 39 -6.05 -33.67 -10.54
C PRO A 39 -4.75 -33.90 -9.74
N LEU A 40 -4.03 -32.85 -9.31
CA LEU A 40 -2.70 -32.96 -8.67
C LEU A 40 -2.70 -32.84 -7.14
N LEU A 41 -3.62 -32.09 -6.52
CA LEU A 41 -3.53 -31.69 -5.09
C LEU A 41 -4.73 -32.10 -4.22
N SER A 42 -5.73 -32.81 -4.77
CA SER A 42 -7.02 -33.16 -4.14
C SER A 42 -7.98 -31.97 -3.97
N HIS A 43 -9.28 -32.25 -4.07
CA HIS A 43 -10.38 -31.27 -3.99
C HIS A 43 -10.33 -30.38 -2.73
N ALA A 44 -9.80 -30.90 -1.62
CA ALA A 44 -9.63 -30.14 -0.38
C ALA A 44 -8.65 -28.97 -0.52
N ALA A 45 -7.54 -29.13 -1.25
CA ALA A 45 -6.55 -28.08 -1.42
C ALA A 45 -7.09 -26.90 -2.25
N ALA A 46 -7.85 -27.18 -3.30
CA ALA A 46 -8.50 -26.16 -4.13
C ALA A 46 -9.51 -25.32 -3.31
N THR A 47 -10.30 -25.97 -2.45
CA THR A 47 -11.25 -25.25 -1.57
C THR A 47 -10.55 -24.35 -0.54
N ILE A 48 -9.47 -24.83 0.07
CA ILE A 48 -8.69 -24.04 1.06
C ILE A 48 -8.00 -22.86 0.36
N PHE A 49 -7.48 -23.07 -0.85
CA PHE A 49 -6.88 -22.00 -1.65
C PHE A 49 -7.91 -20.91 -2.00
N GLY A 50 -9.10 -21.31 -2.49
CA GLY A 50 -10.19 -20.38 -2.77
C GLY A 50 -10.65 -19.59 -1.54
N LEU A 51 -10.85 -20.26 -0.41
CA LEU A 51 -11.20 -19.60 0.85
C LEU A 51 -10.12 -18.61 1.31
N SER A 52 -8.85 -18.97 1.13
CA SER A 52 -7.70 -18.12 1.48
C SER A 52 -7.64 -16.87 0.59
N LEU A 53 -7.93 -17.00 -0.71
CA LEU A 53 -8.00 -15.84 -1.63
C LEU A 53 -9.10 -14.86 -1.22
N ILE A 54 -10.27 -15.37 -0.82
CA ILE A 54 -11.37 -14.53 -0.32
C ILE A 54 -10.95 -13.81 0.97
N ALA A 55 -10.38 -14.54 1.93
CA ALA A 55 -9.90 -13.96 3.18
C ALA A 55 -8.81 -12.89 2.96
N ALA A 56 -7.87 -13.14 2.03
CA ALA A 56 -6.84 -12.19 1.65
C ALA A 56 -7.42 -10.93 0.99
N GLY A 57 -8.40 -11.09 0.09
CA GLY A 57 -9.09 -9.97 -0.56
C GLY A 57 -9.87 -9.08 0.41
N LEU A 58 -10.56 -9.68 1.38
CA LEU A 58 -11.25 -8.95 2.45
C LEU A 58 -10.27 -8.18 3.33
N SER A 59 -9.17 -8.82 3.75
CA SER A 59 -8.12 -8.20 4.56
C SER A 59 -7.47 -7.01 3.86
N SER A 60 -7.11 -7.17 2.58
CA SER A 60 -6.50 -6.11 1.77
C SER A 60 -7.44 -4.90 1.62
N THR A 61 -8.73 -5.13 1.46
CA THR A 61 -9.72 -4.05 1.34
C THR A 61 -9.79 -3.22 2.62
N VAL A 62 -9.81 -3.86 3.80
CA VAL A 62 -9.86 -3.16 5.10
C VAL A 62 -8.61 -2.30 5.29
N VAL A 63 -7.42 -2.89 5.12
CA VAL A 63 -6.15 -2.15 5.26
C VAL A 63 -6.05 -1.02 4.24
N GLY A 64 -6.48 -1.25 2.99
CA GLY A 64 -6.56 -0.23 1.96
C GLY A 64 -7.47 0.93 2.37
N THR A 65 -8.64 0.65 2.94
CA THR A 65 -9.57 1.70 3.42
C THR A 65 -8.94 2.57 4.50
N LEU A 66 -8.31 1.96 5.50
CA LEU A 66 -7.65 2.70 6.59
C LEU A 66 -6.46 3.53 6.07
N ALA A 67 -5.61 2.94 5.24
CA ALA A 67 -4.46 3.63 4.66
C ALA A 67 -4.90 4.84 3.83
N GLY A 68 -5.91 4.68 2.98
CA GLY A 68 -6.41 5.81 2.19
C GLY A 68 -7.08 6.89 3.04
N GLN A 69 -7.71 6.57 4.18
CA GLN A 69 -8.24 7.60 5.08
C GLN A 69 -7.10 8.43 5.69
N VAL A 70 -6.02 7.78 6.14
CA VAL A 70 -4.83 8.46 6.68
C VAL A 70 -4.18 9.36 5.62
N VAL A 71 -3.98 8.84 4.41
CA VAL A 71 -3.41 9.63 3.30
C VAL A 71 -4.30 10.81 2.96
N MET A 72 -5.63 10.61 2.91
CA MET A 72 -6.54 11.69 2.58
C MET A 72 -6.53 12.76 3.67
N GLN A 73 -6.63 12.40 4.95
CA GLN A 73 -6.50 13.35 6.05
C GLN A 73 -5.18 14.14 6.01
N GLY A 74 -4.07 13.51 5.60
CA GLY A 74 -2.76 14.13 5.50
C GLY A 74 -2.59 15.10 4.32
N PHE A 75 -3.09 14.76 3.13
CA PHE A 75 -2.82 15.53 1.90
C PHE A 75 -4.00 16.33 1.36
N ILE A 76 -5.23 15.85 1.55
CA ILE A 76 -6.44 16.39 0.95
C ILE A 76 -7.45 16.52 2.08
N ARG A 77 -7.53 17.67 2.75
CA ARG A 77 -8.40 17.95 3.92
C ARG A 77 -9.92 17.86 3.62
N PHE A 78 -10.33 17.02 2.66
CA PHE A 78 -11.69 16.75 2.21
C PHE A 78 -12.07 15.30 2.57
N HIS A 79 -13.31 15.08 3.00
CA HIS A 79 -13.82 13.75 3.35
C HIS A 79 -14.65 13.20 2.18
N ILE A 80 -14.15 12.16 1.52
CA ILE A 80 -14.84 11.46 0.42
C ILE A 80 -15.67 10.32 1.05
N PRO A 81 -16.97 10.23 0.74
CA PRO A 81 -17.83 9.18 1.26
C PRO A 81 -17.39 7.78 0.79
N LEU A 82 -17.47 6.80 1.70
CA LEU A 82 -17.02 5.40 1.50
C LEU A 82 -17.59 4.74 0.24
N TRP A 83 -18.84 5.05 -0.11
CA TRP A 83 -19.50 4.52 -1.31
C TRP A 83 -18.84 4.97 -2.61
N PHE A 84 -18.51 6.25 -2.70
CA PHE A 84 -17.86 6.81 -3.89
C PHE A 84 -16.44 6.24 -4.06
N ARG A 85 -15.73 6.09 -2.94
CA ARG A 85 -14.42 5.45 -2.93
C ARG A 85 -14.49 4.00 -3.42
N ARG A 86 -15.48 3.22 -2.94
CA ARG A 86 -15.70 1.83 -3.38
C ARG A 86 -16.02 1.74 -4.87
N ALA A 87 -16.84 2.67 -5.38
CA ALA A 87 -17.18 2.73 -6.79
C ALA A 87 -15.95 2.96 -7.68
N ILE A 88 -15.11 3.95 -7.35
CA ILE A 88 -13.88 4.23 -8.09
C ILE A 88 -12.92 3.05 -8.05
N THR A 89 -12.75 2.38 -6.90
CA THR A 89 -11.85 1.23 -6.79
C THR A 89 -12.37 -0.04 -7.48
N MET A 90 -13.68 -0.18 -7.65
CA MET A 90 -14.31 -1.31 -8.36
C MET A 90 -14.38 -1.10 -9.87
N LEU A 91 -14.40 0.16 -10.33
CA LEU A 91 -14.55 0.51 -11.74
C LEU A 91 -13.53 -0.18 -12.66
N PRO A 92 -12.21 -0.24 -12.33
CA PRO A 92 -11.24 -0.94 -13.16
C PRO A 92 -11.61 -2.41 -13.35
N SER A 93 -12.00 -3.09 -12.26
CA SER A 93 -12.37 -4.50 -12.30
C SER A 93 -13.60 -4.74 -13.18
N PHE A 94 -14.63 -3.89 -13.08
CA PHE A 94 -15.81 -4.00 -13.95
C PHE A 94 -15.48 -3.76 -15.43
N VAL A 95 -14.64 -2.76 -15.74
CA VAL A 95 -14.21 -2.48 -17.11
C VAL A 95 -13.48 -3.66 -17.72
N VAL A 96 -12.62 -4.33 -16.95
CA VAL A 96 -11.87 -5.51 -17.39
C VAL A 96 -12.80 -6.68 -17.70
N ILE A 97 -13.78 -6.95 -16.83
CA ILE A 97 -14.76 -8.03 -17.03
C ILE A 97 -15.61 -7.76 -18.29
N LEU A 98 -16.04 -6.52 -18.50
CA LEU A 98 -16.84 -6.13 -19.67
C LEU A 98 -16.05 -6.20 -20.99
N LEU A 99 -14.76 -5.90 -20.96
CA LEU A 99 -13.89 -5.93 -22.14
C LEU A 99 -13.27 -7.31 -22.42
N GLY A 100 -13.40 -8.27 -21.50
CA GLY A 100 -12.83 -9.60 -21.64
C GLY A 100 -11.29 -9.61 -21.74
N LEU A 101 -10.64 -8.62 -21.13
CA LEU A 101 -9.18 -8.47 -21.16
C LEU A 101 -8.51 -9.46 -20.21
N ASP A 102 -7.31 -9.94 -20.59
CA ASP A 102 -6.49 -10.84 -19.78
C ASP A 102 -6.25 -10.25 -18.37
N PRO A 103 -6.86 -10.81 -17.30
CA PRO A 103 -6.75 -10.28 -15.94
C PRO A 103 -5.29 -10.19 -15.48
N THR A 104 -4.48 -11.17 -15.88
CA THR A 104 -3.07 -11.27 -15.50
C THR A 104 -2.24 -10.08 -15.97
N ARG A 105 -2.46 -9.57 -17.18
CA ARG A 105 -1.74 -8.38 -17.68
C ARG A 105 -2.08 -7.15 -16.86
N ILE A 106 -3.36 -6.98 -16.54
CA ILE A 106 -3.84 -5.83 -15.77
C ILE A 106 -3.34 -5.89 -14.32
N LEU A 107 -3.29 -7.09 -13.74
CA LEU A 107 -2.70 -7.32 -12.42
C LEU A 107 -1.23 -6.92 -12.41
N VAL A 108 -0.44 -7.35 -13.41
CA VAL A 108 0.98 -6.96 -13.53
C VAL A 108 1.14 -5.45 -13.72
N MET A 109 0.33 -4.83 -14.57
CA MET A 109 0.33 -3.37 -14.77
C MET A 109 0.00 -2.60 -13.47
N SER A 110 -0.91 -3.15 -12.66
CA SER A 110 -1.25 -2.56 -11.35
C SER A 110 -0.04 -2.60 -10.39
N GLN A 111 0.76 -3.67 -10.43
CA GLN A 111 1.99 -3.74 -9.63
C GLN A 111 3.02 -2.70 -10.07
N VAL A 112 3.15 -2.46 -11.38
CA VAL A 112 4.03 -1.40 -11.89
C VAL A 112 3.57 -0.03 -11.39
N LEU A 113 2.27 0.25 -11.47
CA LEU A 113 1.70 1.51 -10.98
C LEU A 113 1.92 1.69 -9.47
N LEU A 114 1.75 0.63 -8.69
CA LEU A 114 2.01 0.63 -7.24
C LEU A 114 3.49 0.91 -6.93
N SER A 115 4.43 0.37 -7.71
CA SER A 115 5.86 0.64 -7.54
C SER A 115 6.18 2.12 -7.70
N PHE A 116 5.61 2.78 -8.71
CA PHE A 116 5.72 4.24 -8.85
C PHE A 116 5.10 4.98 -7.66
N GLY A 117 3.93 4.53 -7.19
CA GLY A 117 3.28 5.10 -6.00
C GLY A 117 4.14 5.03 -4.74
N ILE A 118 4.81 3.90 -4.51
CA ILE A 118 5.73 3.72 -3.38
C ILE A 118 6.94 4.66 -3.51
N ALA A 119 7.54 4.76 -4.71
CA ALA A 119 8.65 5.68 -4.94
C ALA A 119 8.26 7.13 -4.62
N LEU A 120 7.08 7.57 -5.08
CA LEU A 120 6.56 8.91 -4.79
C LEU A 120 6.28 9.13 -3.30
N ALA A 121 5.84 8.11 -2.57
CA ALA A 121 5.63 8.20 -1.12
C ALA A 121 6.95 8.25 -0.34
N LEU A 122 7.99 7.57 -0.83
CA LEU A 122 9.30 7.49 -0.15
C LEU A 122 10.09 8.80 -0.25
N VAL A 123 10.03 9.51 -1.38
CA VAL A 123 10.75 10.78 -1.58
C VAL A 123 10.49 11.83 -0.49
N PRO A 124 9.23 12.24 -0.20
CA PRO A 124 8.97 13.24 0.85
C PRO A 124 9.30 12.71 2.23
N LEU A 125 9.13 11.41 2.48
CA LEU A 125 9.49 10.77 3.74
C LEU A 125 11.00 10.86 3.99
N LEU A 126 11.83 10.63 2.97
CA LEU A 126 13.28 10.73 3.08
C LEU A 126 13.74 12.17 3.30
N ILE A 127 13.16 13.14 2.62
CA ILE A 127 13.48 14.57 2.81
C ILE A 127 13.14 14.99 4.25
N PHE A 128 11.98 14.59 4.77
CA PHE A 128 11.58 14.84 6.15
C PHE A 128 12.52 14.18 7.16
N TYR A 129 12.88 12.91 6.91
CA TYR A 129 13.82 12.17 7.75
C TYR A 129 15.20 12.85 7.78
N GLN A 130 15.72 13.31 6.64
CA GLN A 130 17.00 14.00 6.56
C GLN A 130 17.02 15.32 7.31
N GLN A 131 15.92 16.09 7.26
CA GLN A 131 15.78 17.33 8.04
C GLN A 131 15.75 17.04 9.54
N CYS A 132 15.07 15.97 9.94
CA CYS A 132 15.01 15.55 11.33
C CYS A 132 16.37 15.09 11.88
N GLU A 133 17.11 14.31 11.09
CA GLU A 133 18.47 13.89 11.44
C GLU A 133 19.40 15.12 11.57
N ALA A 134 19.26 16.10 10.67
CA ALA A 134 20.03 17.34 10.72
C ALA A 134 19.70 18.22 11.94
N ASP A 135 18.47 18.18 12.46
CA ASP A 135 18.04 18.91 13.66
C ASP A 135 18.44 18.23 14.99
N GLY A 136 19.17 17.11 14.94
CA GLY A 136 19.68 16.38 16.11
C GLY A 136 19.11 14.97 16.29
N GLY A 137 18.37 14.47 15.30
CA GLY A 137 17.82 13.11 15.26
C GLY A 137 16.83 12.82 16.39
N PRO A 138 16.30 11.59 16.48
CA PRO A 138 15.60 11.11 17.67
C PRO A 138 16.61 10.83 18.79
N GLY A 139 17.44 11.82 19.13
CA GLY A 139 18.33 11.76 20.27
C GLY A 139 17.50 11.70 21.55
N GLU A 140 17.85 10.77 22.43
CA GLU A 140 17.39 10.77 23.81
C GLU A 140 17.86 12.05 24.50
N TYR A 141 17.08 13.13 24.36
CA TYR A 141 17.36 14.36 25.07
C TYR A 141 17.27 14.07 26.58
N PRO A 142 18.33 14.36 27.36
CA PRO A 142 18.28 14.20 28.80
C PRO A 142 17.10 14.99 29.34
N LEU A 143 16.33 14.36 30.24
CA LEU A 143 14.99 14.79 30.66
C LEU A 143 14.94 16.23 31.24
N GLY A 144 16.09 16.81 31.60
CA GLY A 144 16.24 18.19 32.08
C GLY A 144 16.23 19.28 31.00
N GLU A 145 16.43 18.94 29.71
CA GLU A 145 16.46 19.93 28.61
C GLU A 145 15.17 20.01 27.80
N ARG A 146 14.22 19.08 28.00
CA ARG A 146 12.88 19.09 27.38
C ARG A 146 12.08 20.38 27.66
N HIS A 147 12.33 21.03 28.79
CA HIS A 147 11.63 22.26 29.17
C HIS A 147 12.22 23.54 28.56
N ARG A 148 13.49 23.52 28.11
CA ARG A 148 14.17 24.68 27.50
C ARG A 148 14.12 24.67 25.98
N LEU A 149 14.17 23.49 25.37
CA LEU A 149 13.81 23.28 23.98
C LEU A 149 12.29 23.16 23.91
N GLY A 150 11.59 24.25 24.18
CA GLY A 150 10.13 24.26 24.21
C GLY A 150 9.58 23.69 22.91
N ASP A 151 9.08 22.46 22.97
CA ASP A 151 7.96 21.88 22.22
C ASP A 151 7.90 22.07 20.70
N SER A 152 8.94 22.61 20.07
CA SER A 152 8.90 23.14 18.70
C SER A 152 9.93 22.48 17.78
N ARG A 153 10.85 21.69 18.35
CA ARG A 153 11.95 21.03 17.61
C ARG A 153 11.90 19.51 17.63
N TYR A 154 10.86 18.92 18.21
CA TYR A 154 10.61 17.49 18.01
C TYR A 154 10.01 17.30 16.62
N CYS A 155 10.65 16.49 15.77
CA CYS A 155 10.16 16.11 14.45
C CYS A 155 8.84 15.29 14.47
N GLY A 156 8.07 15.35 15.55
CA GLY A 156 6.82 14.63 15.74
C GLY A 156 5.57 15.48 15.50
N GLU A 157 5.69 16.79 15.24
CA GLU A 157 4.53 17.69 15.14
C GLU A 157 4.36 18.27 13.71
N PRO A 158 3.89 17.47 12.74
CA PRO A 158 3.66 17.93 11.36
C PRO A 158 2.61 19.06 11.27
N GLU A 159 1.78 19.27 12.29
CA GLU A 159 0.79 20.36 12.32
C GLU A 159 1.40 21.76 12.49
N ARG A 160 2.53 21.92 13.20
CA ARG A 160 3.12 23.26 13.42
C ARG A 160 3.97 23.76 12.26
N LEU A 161 4.64 22.90 11.51
CA LEU A 161 5.46 23.33 10.37
C LEU A 161 4.60 23.85 9.20
N VAL A 162 3.43 23.24 8.96
CA VAL A 162 2.44 23.75 8.00
C VAL A 162 1.85 25.08 8.48
N ASN A 163 1.57 25.23 9.78
CA ASN A 163 0.98 26.45 10.31
C ASN A 163 2.00 27.62 10.42
N SER A 164 3.28 27.33 10.69
CA SER A 164 4.36 28.34 10.70
C SER A 164 4.69 28.87 9.30
N GLY A 165 4.56 28.06 8.25
CA GLY A 165 4.66 28.54 6.86
C GLY A 165 3.52 29.48 6.45
N VAL A 166 2.34 29.34 7.08
CA VAL A 166 1.18 30.23 6.89
C VAL A 166 1.31 31.49 7.75
N ALA A 167 1.79 31.39 8.99
CA ALA A 167 1.98 32.53 9.88
C ALA A 167 3.10 33.48 9.41
N ALA A 168 4.19 32.97 8.82
CA ALA A 168 5.26 33.80 8.25
C ALA A 168 4.83 34.60 7.01
N ARG A 169 3.72 34.23 6.35
CA ARG A 169 3.12 34.97 5.23
C ARG A 169 1.99 35.93 5.63
N GLY A 170 1.43 35.79 6.82
CA GLY A 170 0.38 36.69 7.34
C GLY A 170 0.92 37.98 7.97
N GLY A 171 2.21 38.04 8.32
CA GLY A 171 2.83 39.21 8.95
C GLY A 171 3.42 40.26 7.99
N LEU A 172 3.25 40.10 6.67
CA LEU A 172 3.75 41.05 5.67
C LEU A 172 2.65 41.93 5.04
N ILE A 173 1.46 41.95 5.65
CA ILE A 173 0.30 42.72 5.19
C ILE A 173 -0.23 43.62 6.32
N ASP A 174 0.66 44.23 7.10
CA ASP A 174 0.33 45.34 7.99
C ASP A 174 1.59 46.21 8.16
N SER A 175 1.90 47.01 7.13
CA SER A 175 2.80 48.16 7.17
C SER A 175 2.44 49.11 6.03
#